data_AF-D2QZJ8-F1
#
_entry.id   AF-D2QZJ8-F1
#
_cell.length_a   1.000
_cell.length_b   1.000
_cell.length_c   1.000
_cell.angle_alpha   90.00
_cell.angle_beta   90.00
_cell.angle_gamma   90.00
#
_symmetry.space_group_name_H-M   'P 1'
#
loop_
_entity.id
_entity.type
_entity.pdbx_description
1 polymer ?
#
loop_
_entity_poly.entity_id
_entity_poly.type
_entity_poly.pdbx_seq_one_letter_code
_entity_poly.pdbx_strand_id
1 'polypeptide(L)'
;MGMAAARMTDLIKQDAPHCHAPIHPIVPVPHPALPLAIVTGAPTVLIGNLPAARVTDISMPCMLPGCVPAGPGMIAKGSGTVLIAGLPAARVNDMTAHATCVAPIPSPVGKVLPPGCPTVLIGG
;
A
#
# COMPACT_ATOMS: atom_id res chain seq x y z
N MET A 1 19.30 9.23 -5.78
CA MET A 1 19.60 8.34 -4.62
C MET A 1 18.45 7.35 -4.48
N GLY A 2 18.71 6.10 -4.14
CA GLY A 2 17.64 5.10 -3.98
C GLY A 2 16.83 5.29 -2.69
N MET A 3 15.61 4.74 -2.65
CA MET A 3 14.76 4.68 -1.46
C MET A 3 14.78 3.27 -0.88
N ALA A 4 14.53 3.12 0.42
CA ALA A 4 14.46 1.81 1.06
C ALA A 4 13.42 0.93 0.37
N ALA A 5 13.81 -0.31 0.07
CA ALA A 5 12.96 -1.27 -0.62
C ALA A 5 11.80 -1.72 0.26
N ALA A 6 10.63 -1.90 -0.33
CA ALA A 6 9.47 -2.45 0.34
C ALA A 6 9.44 -3.99 0.24
N ARG A 7 8.83 -4.63 1.23
CA ARG A 7 8.68 -6.07 1.36
C ARG A 7 7.39 -6.40 2.09
N MET A 8 7.02 -7.68 2.05
CA MET A 8 5.94 -8.20 2.88
C MET A 8 6.15 -7.77 4.33
N THR A 9 5.05 -7.54 5.05
CA THR A 9 4.96 -7.00 6.42
C THR A 9 5.29 -5.51 6.61
N ASP A 10 5.87 -4.83 5.62
CA ASP A 10 5.89 -3.37 5.63
C ASP A 10 4.46 -2.81 5.53
N LEU A 11 4.28 -1.55 5.92
CA LEU A 11 2.96 -0.95 6.06
C LEU A 11 2.65 -0.04 4.86
N ILE A 12 1.39 -0.02 4.45
CA ILE A 12 0.83 1.03 3.59
C ILE A 12 -0.24 1.79 4.37
N LYS A 13 -0.44 3.06 4.05
CA LYS A 13 -1.49 3.88 4.70
C LYS A 13 -2.00 4.93 3.72
N GLN A 14 -3.31 5.17 3.73
CA GLN A 14 -3.85 6.31 2.98
C GLN A 14 -3.30 7.63 3.51
N ASP A 15 -3.16 8.59 2.60
CA ASP A 15 -2.61 9.91 2.93
C ASP A 15 -3.57 10.74 3.79
N ALA A 16 -4.84 10.33 3.88
CA ALA A 16 -5.88 11.07 4.58
C ALA A 16 -7.01 10.17 5.13
N PRO A 17 -7.86 10.71 6.03
CA PRO A 17 -9.11 10.05 6.42
C PRO A 17 -9.95 9.68 5.19
N HIS A 18 -10.67 8.57 5.24
CA HIS A 18 -11.40 8.08 4.07
C HIS A 18 -12.70 7.38 4.49
N CYS A 19 -13.55 7.11 3.50
CA CYS A 19 -14.81 6.40 3.67
C CYS A 19 -15.08 5.52 2.43
N HIS A 20 -15.93 4.51 2.60
CA HIS A 20 -16.29 3.53 1.59
C HIS A 20 -17.78 3.66 1.23
N ALA A 21 -18.21 4.91 1.01
CA ALA A 21 -19.57 5.38 1.24
C ALA A 21 -20.75 4.94 0.34
N PRO A 22 -20.68 4.10 -0.71
CA PRO A 22 -21.91 3.78 -1.46
C PRO A 22 -22.96 3.00 -0.65
N ILE A 23 -22.62 2.53 0.56
CA ILE A 23 -23.40 1.54 1.32
C ILE A 23 -23.96 2.08 2.66
N HIS A 24 -23.74 3.35 3.03
CA HIS A 24 -24.32 3.92 4.25
C HIS A 24 -25.47 4.91 3.98
N PRO A 25 -26.62 4.81 4.68
CA PRO A 25 -27.84 5.56 4.39
C PRO A 25 -27.86 7.03 4.83
N ILE A 26 -26.82 7.53 5.51
CA ILE A 26 -26.77 8.91 6.04
C ILE A 26 -25.29 9.31 6.18
N VAL A 27 -24.86 10.28 5.39
CA VAL A 27 -23.54 10.97 5.37
C VAL A 27 -22.27 10.09 5.48
N PRO A 28 -21.31 10.19 4.53
CA PRO A 28 -19.99 9.57 4.71
C PRO A 28 -19.37 10.05 6.02
N VAL A 29 -19.10 9.14 6.95
CA VAL A 29 -18.30 9.41 8.14
C VAL A 29 -16.87 8.95 7.83
N PRO A 30 -15.93 9.87 7.54
CA PRO A 30 -14.55 9.50 7.33
C PRO A 30 -13.96 8.97 8.63
N HIS A 31 -13.18 7.90 8.54
CA HIS A 31 -12.38 7.43 9.65
C HIS A 31 -10.89 7.69 9.36
N PRO A 32 -10.05 7.77 10.42
CA PRO A 32 -8.61 7.86 10.24
C PRO A 32 -8.07 6.67 9.42
N ALA A 33 -7.03 6.93 8.63
CA ALA A 33 -6.32 5.87 7.93
C ALA A 33 -5.55 4.99 8.93
N LEU A 34 -5.55 3.69 8.69
CA LEU A 34 -4.80 2.70 9.46
C LEU A 34 -3.61 2.21 8.64
N PRO A 35 -2.42 2.02 9.26
CA PRO A 35 -1.35 1.28 8.63
C PRO A 35 -1.76 -0.18 8.43
N LEU A 36 -1.70 -0.67 7.19
CA LEU A 36 -2.06 -2.04 6.82
C LEU A 36 -0.83 -2.75 6.26
N ALA A 37 -0.53 -3.94 6.78
CA ALA A 37 0.62 -4.72 6.35
C ALA A 37 0.44 -5.22 4.91
N ILE A 38 1.51 -5.15 4.11
CA ILE A 38 1.62 -5.81 2.80
C ILE A 38 1.62 -7.32 3.03
N VAL A 39 0.68 -8.04 2.41
CA VAL A 39 0.48 -9.50 2.60
C VAL A 39 0.84 -10.33 1.37
N THR A 40 1.04 -9.71 0.22
CA THR A 40 1.59 -10.37 -0.98
C THR A 40 2.98 -9.85 -1.30
N GLY A 41 3.73 -10.61 -2.08
CA GLY A 41 5.09 -10.25 -2.48
C GLY A 41 5.57 -11.11 -3.63
N ALA A 42 6.82 -10.90 -4.04
CA ALA A 42 7.48 -11.70 -5.06
C ALA A 42 7.66 -13.16 -4.60
N PRO A 43 7.44 -14.15 -5.48
CA PRO A 43 7.52 -15.56 -5.09
C PRO A 43 8.95 -16.05 -4.82
N THR A 44 9.96 -15.40 -5.39
CA THR A 44 11.35 -15.91 -5.41
C THR A 44 12.41 -14.92 -4.97
N VAL A 45 12.06 -13.64 -4.78
CA VAL A 45 13.01 -12.58 -4.41
C VAL A 45 12.74 -12.12 -3.01
N LEU A 46 13.75 -12.24 -2.15
CA LEU A 46 13.69 -11.83 -0.76
C LEU A 46 14.48 -10.53 -0.54
N ILE A 47 13.93 -9.64 0.29
CA ILE A 47 14.59 -8.42 0.77
C ILE A 47 14.58 -8.47 2.29
N GLY A 48 15.78 -8.58 2.87
CA GLY A 48 15.98 -8.82 4.31
C GLY A 48 15.16 -10.02 4.83
N ASN A 49 15.21 -11.14 4.10
CA ASN A 49 14.54 -12.41 4.40
C ASN A 49 13.00 -12.43 4.31
N LEU A 50 12.37 -11.40 3.72
CA LEU A 50 10.94 -11.40 3.45
C LEU A 50 10.69 -11.22 1.94
N PRO A 51 9.59 -11.77 1.39
CA PRO A 51 9.22 -11.55 -0.01
C PRO A 51 9.21 -10.06 -0.39
N ALA A 52 9.91 -9.71 -1.46
CA ALA A 52 10.01 -8.32 -1.92
C ALA A 52 8.67 -7.83 -2.47
N ALA A 53 8.26 -6.60 -2.11
CA ALA A 53 7.02 -6.01 -2.57
C ALA A 53 7.21 -5.33 -3.93
N ARG A 54 6.15 -5.32 -4.74
CA ARG A 54 6.15 -4.86 -6.12
C ARG A 54 4.85 -4.17 -6.45
N VAL A 55 4.80 -3.49 -7.59
CA VAL A 55 3.51 -3.05 -8.15
C VAL A 55 2.56 -4.24 -8.24
N THR A 56 1.28 -4.00 -7.93
CA THR A 56 0.18 -4.96 -7.78
C THR A 56 0.15 -5.77 -6.47
N ASP A 57 1.19 -5.73 -5.64
CA ASP A 57 1.11 -6.33 -4.31
C ASP A 57 0.13 -5.56 -3.41
N ILE A 58 -0.56 -6.29 -2.54
CA ILE A 58 -1.69 -5.78 -1.75
C ILE A 58 -1.44 -5.86 -0.25
N SER A 59 -2.09 -4.96 0.48
CA SER A 59 -2.17 -5.03 1.93
C SER A 59 -3.25 -5.99 2.41
N MET A 60 -3.26 -6.22 3.72
CA MET A 60 -4.43 -6.74 4.41
C MET A 60 -5.61 -5.75 4.25
N PRO A 61 -6.87 -6.24 4.26
CA PRO A 61 -8.06 -5.42 4.43
C PRO A 61 -7.99 -4.49 5.65
N CYS A 62 -8.74 -3.38 5.59
CA CYS A 62 -8.94 -2.53 6.76
C CYS A 62 -9.70 -3.29 7.87
N MET A 63 -9.26 -3.16 9.11
CA MET A 63 -9.84 -3.91 10.26
C MET A 63 -10.84 -3.10 11.09
N LEU A 64 -11.16 -1.86 10.71
CA LEU A 64 -12.04 -1.03 11.51
C LEU A 64 -13.49 -1.58 11.48
N PRO A 65 -14.14 -1.80 12.64
CA PRO A 65 -15.52 -2.27 12.69
C PRO A 65 -16.46 -1.24 12.02
N GLY A 66 -16.98 -1.58 10.83
CA GLY A 66 -17.81 -0.69 10.01
C GLY A 66 -17.15 -0.22 8.72
N CYS A 67 -15.86 -0.49 8.53
CA CYS A 67 -15.23 -0.30 7.23
C CYS A 67 -15.71 -1.41 6.27
N VAL A 68 -16.61 -1.08 5.36
CA VAL A 68 -17.15 -2.02 4.36
C VAL A 68 -17.10 -1.35 2.99
N PRO A 69 -16.45 -1.97 1.98
CA PRO A 69 -16.01 -3.36 1.92
C PRO A 69 -14.58 -3.63 2.44
N ALA A 70 -13.91 -2.66 3.09
CA ALA A 70 -12.56 -2.81 3.64
C ALA A 70 -11.51 -3.32 2.63
N GLY A 71 -11.58 -2.89 1.37
CA GLY A 71 -10.66 -3.39 0.35
C GLY A 71 -9.20 -3.11 0.71
N PRO A 72 -8.29 -3.98 0.25
CA PRO A 72 -6.88 -3.75 0.48
C PRO A 72 -6.41 -2.53 -0.30
N GLY A 73 -5.32 -1.92 0.15
CA GLY A 73 -4.56 -1.03 -0.70
C GLY A 73 -3.60 -1.84 -1.57
N MET A 74 -3.42 -1.39 -2.81
CA MET A 74 -2.54 -1.99 -3.80
C MET A 74 -1.39 -1.04 -4.10
N ILE A 75 -0.17 -1.56 -4.21
CA ILE A 75 0.97 -0.75 -4.66
C ILE A 75 0.77 -0.40 -6.14
N ALA A 76 0.60 0.90 -6.41
CA ALA A 76 0.22 1.43 -7.72
C ALA A 76 1.43 1.99 -8.50
N LYS A 77 2.52 2.35 -7.80
CA LYS A 77 3.76 2.83 -8.40
C LYS A 77 4.95 2.08 -7.82
N GLY A 78 6.00 1.91 -8.61
CA GLY A 78 7.27 1.31 -8.21
C GLY A 78 8.45 2.04 -8.85
N SER A 79 9.63 1.42 -8.78
CA SER A 79 10.83 1.86 -9.50
C SER A 79 10.62 1.86 -11.01
N GLY A 80 11.10 2.91 -11.70
CA GLY A 80 11.07 2.96 -13.17
C GLY A 80 12.14 2.09 -13.85
N THR A 81 13.13 1.60 -13.09
CA THR A 81 14.32 0.93 -13.65
C THR A 81 14.63 -0.42 -13.02
N VAL A 82 14.07 -0.73 -11.85
CA VAL A 82 14.32 -1.99 -11.14
C VAL A 82 13.07 -2.84 -11.15
N LEU A 83 13.18 -4.03 -11.73
CA LEU A 83 12.11 -5.02 -11.76
C LEU A 83 12.44 -6.18 -10.81
N ILE A 84 11.43 -6.66 -10.10
CA ILE A 84 11.48 -7.86 -9.27
C ILE A 84 10.45 -8.84 -9.81
N ALA A 85 10.89 -10.02 -10.23
CA ALA A 85 10.03 -11.02 -10.86
C ALA A 85 9.10 -10.42 -11.94
N GLY A 86 9.68 -9.58 -12.81
CA GLY A 86 9.00 -8.97 -13.96
C GLY A 86 8.16 -7.72 -13.67
N LEU A 87 8.00 -7.29 -12.42
CA LEU A 87 7.18 -6.12 -12.06
C LEU A 87 8.03 -5.03 -11.37
N PRO A 88 7.68 -3.73 -11.51
CA PRO A 88 8.38 -2.65 -10.83
C PRO A 88 8.52 -2.87 -9.33
N ALA A 89 9.74 -2.76 -8.82
CA ALA A 89 10.04 -2.95 -7.40
C ALA A 89 9.46 -1.82 -6.55
N ALA A 90 8.80 -2.16 -5.44
CA ALA A 90 8.22 -1.17 -4.55
C ALA A 90 9.23 -0.63 -3.55
N ARG A 91 9.03 0.61 -3.13
CA ARG A 91 9.90 1.39 -2.25
C ARG A 91 9.07 2.17 -1.25
N VAL A 92 9.70 2.60 -0.16
CA VAL A 92 9.13 3.60 0.73
C VAL A 92 8.71 4.82 -0.09
N ASN A 93 7.54 5.40 0.23
CA ASN A 93 6.88 6.49 -0.48
C ASN A 93 6.35 6.18 -1.89
N ASP A 94 6.42 4.93 -2.36
CA ASP A 94 5.69 4.58 -3.58
C ASP A 94 4.17 4.66 -3.34
N MET A 95 3.45 5.13 -4.36
CA MET A 95 2.02 5.38 -4.29
C MET A 95 1.23 4.08 -4.21
N THR A 96 0.23 4.04 -3.33
CA THR A 96 -0.73 2.93 -3.24
C THR A 96 -2.13 3.40 -3.62
N ALA A 97 -2.92 2.56 -4.28
CA ALA A 97 -4.32 2.79 -4.60
C ALA A 97 -5.24 1.98 -3.69
N HIS A 98 -6.31 2.59 -3.21
CA HIS A 98 -7.30 2.03 -2.27
C HIS A 98 -8.68 2.12 -2.93
N ALA A 99 -8.89 1.32 -3.97
CA ALA A 99 -10.02 1.47 -4.90
C ALA A 99 -11.42 1.34 -4.27
N THR A 100 -11.51 0.78 -3.06
CA THR A 100 -12.79 0.67 -2.35
C THR A 100 -13.21 1.97 -1.66
N CYS A 101 -12.33 2.97 -1.57
CA CYS A 101 -12.64 4.31 -1.09
C CYS A 101 -13.37 5.10 -2.20
N VAL A 102 -14.70 5.15 -2.14
CA VAL A 102 -15.54 5.72 -3.23
C VAL A 102 -15.95 7.18 -2.97
N ALA A 103 -15.77 7.68 -1.75
CA ALA A 103 -16.18 9.06 -1.43
C ALA A 103 -15.15 10.07 -1.98
N PRO A 104 -15.59 11.17 -2.64
CA PRO A 104 -14.70 12.27 -2.94
C PRO A 104 -14.35 12.94 -1.60
N ILE A 105 -13.15 12.67 -1.09
CA ILE A 105 -12.31 13.46 -0.17
C ILE A 105 -11.59 12.54 0.86
N PRO A 106 -10.26 12.68 1.06
CA PRO A 106 -9.31 13.46 0.24
C PRO A 106 -8.67 12.68 -0.91
N SER A 107 -8.56 11.35 -0.88
CA SER A 107 -8.00 10.59 -2.02
C SER A 107 -8.03 9.08 -1.76
N PRO A 108 -8.35 8.21 -2.74
CA PRO A 108 -8.17 6.76 -2.64
C PRO A 108 -6.69 6.36 -2.77
N VAL A 109 -5.77 7.21 -2.30
CA VAL A 109 -4.34 6.98 -2.42
C VAL A 109 -3.64 7.01 -1.07
N GLY A 110 -2.50 6.36 -1.04
CA GLY A 110 -1.63 6.29 0.11
C GLY A 110 -0.18 6.13 -0.30
N LYS A 111 0.63 5.73 0.66
CA LYS A 111 2.04 5.44 0.49
C LYS A 111 2.44 4.16 1.20
N VAL A 112 3.46 3.51 0.67
CA VAL A 112 4.30 2.60 1.47
C VAL A 112 5.01 3.42 2.53
N LEU A 113 4.84 3.05 3.79
CA LEU A 113 5.41 3.73 4.94
C LEU A 113 6.86 3.31 5.19
N PRO A 114 7.68 4.20 5.77
CA PRO A 114 8.97 3.80 6.34
C PRO A 114 8.79 2.77 7.47
N PRO A 115 9.83 1.98 7.78
CA PRO A 115 11.20 2.10 7.30
C PRO A 115 11.53 1.31 6.02
N GLY A 116 10.65 0.42 5.57
CA GLY A 116 11.00 -0.58 4.57
C GLY A 116 12.19 -1.45 5.01
N CYS A 117 13.03 -1.86 4.07
CA CYS A 117 14.33 -2.46 4.33
C CYS A 117 15.46 -1.42 4.21
N PRO A 118 16.00 -0.90 5.33
CA PRO A 118 16.97 0.20 5.30
C PRO A 118 18.33 -0.18 4.69
N THR A 119 18.64 -1.48 4.62
CA THR A 119 19.89 -1.99 4.05
C THR A 119 19.83 -2.21 2.54
N VAL A 120 18.65 -2.10 1.93
CA VAL A 120 18.44 -2.30 0.49
C VAL A 120 17.81 -1.05 -0.10
N LEU A 121 18.59 -0.28 -0.85
CA LEU A 121 18.12 0.94 -1.52
C LEU A 121 17.87 0.67 -3.01
N ILE A 122 16.66 0.96 -3.49
CA ILE A 122 16.26 0.79 -4.88
C ILE A 122 16.13 2.17 -5.55
N GLY A 123 16.84 2.36 -6.67
CA GLY A 123 16.84 3.59 -7.48
C GLY A 123 15.66 3.72 -8.45
N GLY A 124 15.77 4.69 -9.37
CA GLY A 124 14.78 4.97 -10.43
C GLY A 124 13.51 5.61 -9.90
#